data_AF-A0A6J1AVP7-F1
#
_entry.id   AF-A0A6J1AVP7-F1
#
_cell.length_a   1.000
_cell.length_b   1.000
_cell.length_c   1.000
_cell.angle_alpha   90.00
_cell.angle_beta   90.00
_cell.angle_gamma   90.00
#
_symmetry.space_group_name_H-M   'P 1'
#
loop_
_entity.id
_entity.type
_entity.pdbx_description
1 polymer ?
#
loop_
_entity_poly.entity_id
_entity_poly.type
_entity_poly.pdbx_seq_one_letter_code
_entity_poly.pdbx_strand_id
1 'polypeptide(L)'
;MKALNLILQFLLFLLLFSVHKTVAEGVTPEEAKQLRDEVREMFYHAFDGYMDHAFPLDELRPLSCEGEDTLGGYALTLIDSLDTLALLRDRERFTASVEWIGKNLQFDINKTVSIFETSIRVLGGLLSAHLIASDYATGMGIPSYDNQLLDLAEDLARRLLPAFDTPTGIPFGSVNLKYGVDEHESKITSTAGGGTLTLEFGVLSRLTNDPVFERVTKNAVRGLWARRSKLNLVGAHINVFTGEWTQKDAGIGTSIDSFYEYLLKAYLLFGDEEYLFIFQEAYSAAMHYLYNDPWYVEVNMDSAAIVWPLFNSLQAFWPGLQVLAGDVDPAIRTHTAFFSVWKRYGFTPEGFNLATLSVQHGQKSYPLRPELIESTYWLYKATRDPRYLDAGRDMVASLQYGARCPCGYCHISDVEFHKREDHMESFFLAETVKYLWLLFDLAVGPDNLVENGPYKYIFTTEGHLLPATPQISLVQEHCSYFGAYCNQGDFKHEPHASDVSADSQETNGSRVSGGWVRTGFPLDSSYLEASPVSGLIKGLCPGLTHGQKYGISYLASVDTTHEDNSAKQKDTLVQSHALIVVSDHSANQSLSGDNNDDNVEESSEREPEHDPSQS
;
A
#
# COMPACT_ATOMS: atom_id res chain seq x y z
N MET A 1 -12.43 -62.74 -35.56
CA MET A 1 -12.34 -61.36 -36.10
C MET A 1 -13.51 -60.48 -35.66
N LYS A 2 -14.75 -60.62 -36.18
CA LYS A 2 -15.86 -59.66 -35.85
C LYS A 2 -16.09 -59.42 -34.34
N ALA A 3 -16.11 -60.47 -33.52
CA ALA A 3 -16.28 -60.34 -32.06
C ALA A 3 -15.12 -59.59 -31.37
N LEU A 4 -13.88 -59.74 -31.87
CA LEU A 4 -12.70 -59.09 -31.30
C LEU A 4 -12.73 -57.57 -31.57
N ASN A 5 -13.17 -57.16 -32.76
CA ASN A 5 -13.39 -55.73 -33.06
C ASN A 5 -14.47 -55.11 -32.18
N LEU A 6 -15.55 -55.85 -31.87
CA LEU A 6 -16.62 -55.32 -31.03
C LEU A 6 -16.15 -55.11 -29.58
N ILE A 7 -15.37 -56.05 -29.05
CA ILE A 7 -14.73 -55.92 -27.72
C ILE A 7 -13.71 -54.76 -27.71
N LEU A 8 -12.90 -54.62 -28.77
CA LEU A 8 -11.93 -53.54 -28.87
C LEU A 8 -12.63 -52.16 -28.98
N GLN A 9 -13.74 -52.05 -29.71
CA GLN A 9 -14.55 -50.84 -29.78
C GLN A 9 -15.22 -50.52 -28.44
N PHE A 10 -15.74 -51.52 -27.72
CA PHE A 10 -16.34 -51.33 -26.40
C PHE A 10 -15.30 -50.92 -25.35
N LEU A 11 -14.08 -51.49 -25.41
CA LEU A 11 -12.95 -51.06 -24.58
C LEU A 11 -12.46 -49.66 -24.93
N LEU A 12 -12.42 -49.28 -26.23
CA LEU A 12 -12.13 -47.90 -26.63
C LEU A 12 -13.19 -46.92 -26.10
N PHE A 13 -14.47 -47.32 -26.15
CA PHE A 13 -15.58 -46.50 -25.66
C PHE A 13 -15.54 -46.34 -24.13
N LEU A 14 -15.22 -47.40 -23.39
CA LEU A 14 -14.96 -47.35 -21.95
C LEU A 14 -13.72 -46.51 -21.62
N LEU A 15 -12.64 -46.60 -22.40
CA LEU A 15 -11.46 -45.73 -22.24
C LEU A 15 -11.77 -44.26 -22.53
N LEU A 16 -12.62 -43.96 -23.52
CA LEU A 16 -13.08 -42.60 -23.82
C LEU A 16 -13.95 -42.02 -22.69
N PHE A 17 -14.78 -42.85 -22.04
CA PHE A 17 -15.54 -42.43 -20.85
C PHE A 17 -14.65 -42.34 -19.58
N SER A 18 -13.68 -43.23 -19.42
CA SER A 18 -12.74 -43.26 -18.29
C SER A 18 -11.62 -42.20 -18.38
N VAL A 19 -11.59 -41.41 -19.46
CA VAL A 19 -10.72 -40.24 -19.63
C VAL A 19 -11.55 -38.93 -19.64
N HIS A 20 -12.66 -38.91 -18.88
CA HIS A 20 -12.90 -37.70 -18.09
C HIS A 20 -11.80 -37.62 -17.04
N LYS A 21 -10.71 -36.93 -17.39
CA LYS A 21 -9.79 -36.40 -16.38
C LYS A 21 -10.66 -35.61 -15.41
N THR A 22 -10.57 -35.93 -14.12
CA THR A 22 -10.96 -35.02 -13.06
C THR A 22 -9.94 -33.87 -13.03
N VAL A 23 -9.98 -33.04 -14.08
CA VAL A 23 -9.58 -31.65 -13.94
C VAL A 23 -10.54 -31.11 -12.89
N ALA A 24 -10.03 -30.60 -11.78
CA ALA A 24 -10.88 -29.87 -10.84
C ALA A 24 -11.54 -28.76 -11.65
N GLU A 25 -12.87 -28.76 -11.72
CA GLU A 25 -13.59 -27.69 -12.41
C GLU A 25 -13.28 -26.39 -11.67
N GLY A 26 -12.68 -25.44 -12.39
CA GLY A 26 -12.38 -24.13 -11.83
C GLY A 26 -13.69 -23.42 -11.45
N VAL A 27 -13.63 -22.54 -10.46
CA VAL A 27 -14.83 -21.91 -9.86
C VAL A 27 -15.86 -21.50 -10.91
N THR A 28 -17.03 -22.13 -10.86
CA THR A 28 -18.13 -21.84 -11.80
C THR A 28 -18.84 -20.53 -11.42
N PRO A 29 -19.61 -19.87 -12.32
CA PRO A 29 -20.34 -18.66 -11.96
C PRO A 29 -21.37 -18.84 -10.83
N GLU A 30 -21.99 -20.02 -10.69
CA GLU A 30 -22.91 -20.31 -9.58
C GLU A 30 -22.13 -20.55 -8.27
N GLU A 31 -20.97 -21.18 -8.33
CA GLU A 31 -20.07 -21.36 -7.19
C GLU A 31 -19.45 -20.02 -6.74
N ALA A 32 -19.03 -19.16 -7.67
CA ALA A 32 -18.58 -17.80 -7.38
C ALA A 32 -19.68 -16.99 -6.67
N LYS A 33 -20.94 -17.14 -7.09
CA LYS A 33 -22.08 -16.49 -6.42
C LYS A 33 -22.27 -17.02 -5.00
N GLN A 34 -22.16 -18.33 -4.79
CA GLN A 34 -22.22 -18.94 -3.46
C GLN A 34 -21.07 -18.45 -2.56
N LEU A 35 -19.84 -18.38 -3.09
CA LEU A 35 -18.67 -17.86 -2.38
C LEU A 35 -18.81 -16.36 -2.06
N ARG A 36 -19.36 -15.54 -2.97
CA ARG A 36 -19.67 -14.14 -2.68
C ARG A 36 -20.69 -14.00 -1.54
N ASP A 37 -21.77 -14.78 -1.60
CA ASP A 37 -22.85 -14.73 -0.62
C ASP A 37 -22.40 -15.32 0.74
N GLU A 38 -21.46 -16.28 0.73
CA GLU A 38 -20.73 -16.78 1.91
C GLU A 38 -19.79 -15.72 2.50
N VAL A 39 -18.97 -15.05 1.69
CA VAL A 39 -18.09 -13.95 2.18
C VAL A 39 -18.91 -12.79 2.74
N ARG A 40 -20.10 -12.52 2.17
CA ARG A 40 -21.06 -11.57 2.78
C ARG A 40 -21.51 -12.06 4.16
N GLU A 41 -21.76 -13.35 4.35
CA GLU A 41 -22.07 -13.92 5.66
C GLU A 41 -20.89 -13.82 6.63
N MET A 42 -19.66 -14.04 6.16
CA MET A 42 -18.43 -13.83 6.95
C MET A 42 -18.34 -12.39 7.50
N PHE A 43 -18.70 -11.38 6.68
CA PHE A 43 -18.78 -9.99 7.11
C PHE A 43 -19.73 -9.82 8.29
N TYR A 44 -21.00 -10.22 8.14
CA TYR A 44 -22.00 -10.00 9.19
C TYR A 44 -21.75 -10.83 10.45
N HIS A 45 -21.19 -12.04 10.33
CA HIS A 45 -20.79 -12.84 11.50
C HIS A 45 -19.79 -12.08 12.39
N ALA A 46 -18.79 -11.42 11.79
CA ALA A 46 -17.80 -10.64 12.54
C ALA A 46 -18.28 -9.23 12.91
N PHE A 47 -19.01 -8.55 12.02
CA PHE A 47 -19.53 -7.21 12.27
C PHE A 47 -20.62 -7.20 13.34
N ASP A 48 -21.64 -8.07 13.24
CA ASP A 48 -22.69 -8.15 14.25
C ASP A 48 -22.11 -8.65 15.59
N GLY A 49 -21.15 -9.58 15.56
CA GLY A 49 -20.42 -10.01 16.76
C GLY A 49 -19.60 -8.90 17.43
N TYR A 50 -18.94 -8.03 16.65
CA TYR A 50 -18.31 -6.81 17.18
C TYR A 50 -19.35 -5.87 17.82
N MET A 51 -20.48 -5.63 17.13
CA MET A 51 -21.54 -4.74 17.61
C MET A 51 -22.24 -5.25 18.89
N ASP A 52 -22.38 -6.56 19.06
CA ASP A 52 -23.02 -7.19 20.23
C ASP A 52 -22.07 -7.32 21.44
N HIS A 53 -20.75 -7.46 21.22
CA HIS A 53 -19.81 -7.87 22.27
C HIS A 53 -18.66 -6.91 22.58
N ALA A 54 -18.28 -6.05 21.63
CA ALA A 54 -17.10 -5.18 21.76
C ALA A 54 -17.42 -3.69 21.64
N PHE A 55 -18.34 -3.30 20.76
CA PHE A 55 -18.73 -1.91 20.56
C PHE A 55 -19.14 -1.21 21.88
N PRO A 56 -18.63 0.02 22.18
CA PRO A 56 -17.86 0.93 21.33
C PRO A 56 -16.34 0.87 21.52
N LEU A 57 -15.78 -0.23 22.06
CA LEU A 57 -14.34 -0.43 22.14
C LEU A 57 -13.75 -0.62 20.72
N ASP A 58 -12.42 -0.53 20.60
CA ASP A 58 -11.77 -0.59 19.28
C ASP A 58 -11.97 -1.93 18.56
N GLU A 59 -11.72 -3.07 19.23
CA GLU A 59 -11.63 -4.39 18.59
C GLU A 59 -12.30 -5.52 19.39
N LEU A 60 -12.56 -6.64 18.71
CA LEU A 60 -13.26 -7.82 19.24
C LEU A 60 -12.28 -8.94 19.61
N ARG A 61 -12.54 -9.59 20.74
CA ARG A 61 -11.99 -10.89 21.12
C ARG A 61 -12.98 -12.02 20.79
N PRO A 62 -12.82 -12.73 19.65
CA PRO A 62 -13.88 -13.54 19.05
C PRO A 62 -14.08 -14.94 19.65
N LEU A 63 -13.20 -15.42 20.55
CA LEU A 63 -13.37 -16.65 21.35
C LEU A 63 -14.06 -16.36 22.68
N SER A 64 -13.64 -15.33 23.40
CA SER A 64 -14.25 -14.91 24.67
C SER A 64 -15.56 -14.14 24.48
N CYS A 65 -15.73 -13.50 23.32
CA CYS A 65 -16.82 -12.56 23.03
C CYS A 65 -16.79 -11.36 23.98
N GLU A 66 -15.59 -10.78 24.13
CA GLU A 66 -15.29 -9.53 24.84
C GLU A 66 -14.73 -8.49 23.85
N GLY A 67 -14.62 -7.22 24.26
CA GLY A 67 -13.94 -6.19 23.47
C GLY A 67 -12.71 -5.62 24.17
N GLU A 68 -11.84 -4.96 23.41
CA GLU A 68 -10.65 -4.27 23.92
C GLU A 68 -10.32 -2.98 23.15
N ASP A 69 -9.63 -2.05 23.83
CA ASP A 69 -9.12 -0.80 23.23
C ASP A 69 -7.63 -0.96 22.90
N THR A 70 -7.30 -1.28 21.65
CA THR A 70 -5.93 -1.45 21.17
C THR A 70 -5.25 -0.16 20.71
N LEU A 71 -6.01 0.79 20.15
CA LEU A 71 -5.50 2.07 19.67
C LEU A 71 -6.01 3.23 20.54
N GLY A 72 -7.03 3.96 20.09
CA GLY A 72 -7.49 5.19 20.76
C GLY A 72 -8.70 5.03 21.68
N GLY A 73 -9.47 3.95 21.58
CA GLY A 73 -10.79 3.83 22.22
C GLY A 73 -11.82 4.72 21.52
N TYR A 74 -11.90 4.63 20.20
CA TYR A 74 -12.75 5.46 19.32
C TYR A 74 -13.71 4.63 18.45
N ALA A 75 -13.99 3.38 18.85
CA ALA A 75 -14.75 2.41 18.07
C ALA A 75 -14.10 2.11 16.69
N LEU A 76 -12.80 1.85 16.69
CA LEU A 76 -11.98 1.54 15.50
C LEU A 76 -12.70 0.66 14.47
N THR A 77 -13.11 -0.54 14.87
CA THR A 77 -13.76 -1.51 13.96
C THR A 77 -15.05 -0.97 13.33
N LEU A 78 -15.79 -0.10 14.02
CA LEU A 78 -16.97 0.55 13.43
C LEU A 78 -16.58 1.53 12.31
N ILE A 79 -15.56 2.36 12.55
CA ILE A 79 -15.08 3.38 11.61
C ILE A 79 -14.52 2.70 10.35
N ASP A 80 -13.66 1.70 10.54
CA ASP A 80 -12.97 1.01 9.45
C ASP A 80 -13.94 0.19 8.57
N SER A 81 -15.07 -0.26 9.14
CA SER A 81 -16.08 -1.04 8.43
C SER A 81 -17.10 -0.21 7.65
N LEU A 82 -17.11 1.13 7.77
CA LEU A 82 -18.16 1.99 7.20
C LEU A 82 -18.29 1.86 5.68
N ASP A 83 -17.18 1.89 4.95
CA ASP A 83 -17.21 1.82 3.50
C ASP A 83 -17.45 0.37 3.01
N THR A 84 -17.13 -0.66 3.79
CA THR A 84 -17.57 -2.04 3.53
C THR A 84 -19.10 -2.18 3.68
N LEU A 85 -19.72 -1.58 4.71
CA LEU A 85 -21.20 -1.54 4.83
C LEU A 85 -21.84 -0.89 3.60
N ALA A 86 -21.26 0.21 3.12
CA ALA A 86 -21.71 0.89 1.91
C ALA A 86 -21.50 0.06 0.63
N LEU A 87 -20.37 -0.62 0.50
CA LEU A 87 -20.08 -1.53 -0.61
C LEU A 87 -21.07 -2.70 -0.67
N LEU A 88 -21.41 -3.28 0.48
CA LEU A 88 -22.42 -4.33 0.65
C LEU A 88 -23.87 -3.81 0.54
N ARG A 89 -24.05 -2.49 0.33
CA ARG A 89 -25.32 -1.77 0.22
C ARG A 89 -26.22 -1.87 1.45
N ASP A 90 -25.66 -2.05 2.65
CA ASP A 90 -26.40 -1.97 3.91
C ASP A 90 -26.57 -0.50 4.33
N ARG A 91 -27.54 0.16 3.69
CA ARG A 91 -27.85 1.57 3.97
C ARG A 91 -28.38 1.79 5.38
N GLU A 92 -29.02 0.80 6.01
CA GLU A 92 -29.57 0.93 7.35
C GLU A 92 -28.45 0.96 8.39
N ARG A 93 -27.57 -0.05 8.41
CA ARG A 93 -26.41 -0.06 9.30
C ARG A 93 -25.45 1.09 8.98
N PHE A 94 -25.15 1.37 7.72
CA PHE A 94 -24.30 2.51 7.34
C PHE A 94 -24.82 3.83 7.90
N THR A 95 -26.12 4.12 7.70
CA THR A 95 -26.73 5.37 8.21
C THR A 95 -26.68 5.43 9.73
N ALA A 96 -27.02 4.34 10.42
CA ALA A 96 -26.99 4.28 11.88
C ALA A 96 -25.57 4.49 12.44
N SER A 97 -24.55 3.89 11.83
CA SER A 97 -23.14 4.04 12.23
C SER A 97 -22.64 5.46 12.01
N VAL A 98 -22.87 6.04 10.83
CA VAL A 98 -22.50 7.44 10.52
C VAL A 98 -23.16 8.41 11.50
N GLU A 99 -24.46 8.24 11.77
CA GLU A 99 -25.17 9.06 12.74
C GLU A 99 -24.73 8.84 14.19
N TRP A 100 -24.26 7.64 14.56
CA TRP A 100 -23.73 7.40 15.90
C TRP A 100 -22.36 8.06 16.07
N ILE A 101 -21.44 7.87 15.12
CA ILE A 101 -20.09 8.45 15.16
C ILE A 101 -20.18 9.98 15.26
N GLY A 102 -20.94 10.63 14.37
CA GLY A 102 -21.11 12.09 14.37
C GLY A 102 -21.80 12.67 15.60
N LYS A 103 -22.37 11.85 16.50
CA LYS A 103 -23.01 12.28 17.75
C LYS A 103 -22.21 11.94 19.02
N ASN A 104 -21.35 10.93 18.98
CA ASN A 104 -20.72 10.35 20.17
C ASN A 104 -19.19 10.41 20.17
N LEU A 105 -18.54 10.54 19.00
CA LEU A 105 -17.08 10.52 18.91
C LEU A 105 -16.47 11.90 19.20
N GLN A 106 -15.31 11.91 19.86
CA GLN A 106 -14.52 13.12 20.14
C GLN A 106 -13.04 12.76 20.31
N PHE A 107 -12.13 13.54 19.72
CA PHE A 107 -10.69 13.29 19.83
C PHE A 107 -9.98 14.16 20.88
N ASP A 108 -10.71 14.93 21.70
CA ASP A 108 -10.14 15.66 22.86
C ASP A 108 -9.84 14.76 24.08
N ILE A 109 -9.15 13.65 23.83
CA ILE A 109 -8.86 12.59 24.79
C ILE A 109 -7.37 12.55 25.15
N ASN A 110 -7.05 12.29 26.42
CA ASN A 110 -5.66 12.09 26.84
C ASN A 110 -5.21 10.66 26.51
N LYS A 111 -4.95 10.41 25.22
CA LYS A 111 -4.43 9.15 24.71
C LYS A 111 -3.34 9.43 23.68
N THR A 112 -2.22 8.70 23.78
CA THR A 112 -1.16 8.68 22.79
C THR A 112 -1.48 7.63 21.74
N VAL A 113 -1.41 7.99 20.47
CA VAL A 113 -1.81 7.14 19.34
C VAL A 113 -0.73 7.11 18.25
N SER A 114 -0.60 5.98 17.55
CA SER A 114 0.26 5.85 16.37
C SER A 114 -0.28 6.71 15.23
N ILE A 115 0.58 7.52 14.59
CA ILE A 115 0.15 8.43 13.52
C ILE A 115 -0.19 7.66 12.25
N PHE A 116 0.58 6.59 11.98
CA PHE A 116 0.35 5.68 10.87
C PHE A 116 -1.02 5.02 10.98
N GLU A 117 -1.25 4.21 12.03
CA GLU A 117 -2.51 3.48 12.25
C GLU A 117 -3.71 4.44 12.32
N THR A 118 -3.59 5.56 13.06
CA THR A 118 -4.70 6.52 13.21
C THR A 118 -5.03 7.21 11.88
N SER A 119 -4.05 7.40 10.99
CA SER A 119 -4.32 8.01 9.68
C SER A 119 -4.94 7.00 8.71
N ILE A 120 -4.32 5.83 8.54
CA ILE A 120 -4.78 4.86 7.53
C ILE A 120 -6.14 4.27 7.87
N ARG A 121 -6.40 3.97 9.15
CA ARG A 121 -7.65 3.41 9.65
C ARG A 121 -8.71 4.50 9.89
N VAL A 122 -8.49 5.35 10.90
CA VAL A 122 -9.53 6.31 11.36
C VAL A 122 -9.76 7.45 10.38
N LEU A 123 -8.70 8.15 9.96
CA LEU A 123 -8.85 9.29 9.05
C LEU A 123 -9.30 8.81 7.66
N GLY A 124 -8.77 7.70 7.17
CA GLY A 124 -9.21 7.03 5.95
C GLY A 124 -10.69 6.63 5.98
N GLY A 125 -11.14 5.92 7.03
CA GLY A 125 -12.52 5.49 7.21
C GLY A 125 -13.51 6.66 7.33
N LEU A 126 -13.18 7.70 8.12
CA LEU A 126 -13.98 8.91 8.24
C LEU A 126 -14.13 9.66 6.90
N LEU A 127 -13.03 9.82 6.15
CA LEU A 127 -13.04 10.51 4.85
C LEU A 127 -13.81 9.71 3.79
N SER A 128 -13.60 8.39 3.72
CA SER A 128 -14.34 7.53 2.79
C SER A 128 -15.84 7.55 3.08
N ALA A 129 -16.22 7.36 4.36
CA ALA A 129 -17.62 7.42 4.77
C ALA A 129 -18.25 8.80 4.57
N HIS A 130 -17.52 9.90 4.79
CA HIS A 130 -17.97 11.25 4.45
C HIS A 130 -18.31 11.39 2.96
N LEU A 131 -17.41 10.95 2.07
CA LEU A 131 -17.57 11.05 0.62
C LEU A 131 -18.73 10.17 0.12
N ILE A 132 -19.01 9.06 0.79
CA ILE A 132 -20.15 8.18 0.50
C ILE A 132 -21.47 8.75 1.05
N ALA A 133 -21.47 9.30 2.27
CA ALA A 133 -22.67 9.81 2.94
C ALA A 133 -23.16 11.16 2.38
N SER A 134 -22.26 12.00 1.87
CA SER A 134 -22.57 13.32 1.33
C SER A 134 -23.09 13.31 -0.11
N ASP A 135 -22.72 12.31 -0.92
CA ASP A 135 -23.14 12.23 -2.32
C ASP A 135 -24.27 11.19 -2.56
N TYR A 136 -25.40 11.67 -3.06
CA TYR A 136 -26.54 10.84 -3.45
C TYR A 136 -26.28 9.96 -4.68
N ALA A 137 -25.31 10.30 -5.55
CA ALA A 137 -25.01 9.50 -6.73
C ALA A 137 -24.35 8.15 -6.39
N THR A 138 -23.81 7.99 -5.17
CA THR A 138 -23.36 6.70 -4.62
C THR A 138 -24.51 5.72 -4.33
N GLY A 139 -25.75 6.22 -4.25
CA GLY A 139 -26.91 5.47 -3.76
C GLY A 139 -27.00 5.34 -2.22
N MET A 140 -25.94 5.75 -1.51
CA MET A 140 -25.79 5.61 -0.06
C MET A 140 -25.99 6.93 0.71
N GLY A 141 -26.06 8.07 0.00
CA GLY A 141 -26.20 9.41 0.59
C GLY A 141 -27.30 9.53 1.65
N ILE A 142 -27.00 10.23 2.74
CA ILE A 142 -27.83 10.30 3.97
C ILE A 142 -28.52 11.68 4.04
N PRO A 143 -29.86 11.76 4.03
CA PRO A 143 -30.57 13.06 4.01
C PRO A 143 -30.40 13.95 5.26
N SER A 144 -30.01 13.37 6.39
CA SER A 144 -29.73 14.06 7.66
C SER A 144 -28.26 14.46 7.82
N TYR A 145 -27.40 14.14 6.85
CA TYR A 145 -25.96 14.34 6.96
C TYR A 145 -25.57 15.80 6.76
N ASP A 146 -24.71 16.30 7.65
CA ASP A 146 -24.26 17.70 7.70
C ASP A 146 -22.78 17.71 8.10
N ASN A 147 -21.96 17.05 7.26
CA ASN A 147 -20.49 17.00 7.32
C ASN A 147 -19.83 16.50 8.61
N GLN A 148 -20.57 15.88 9.54
CA GLN A 148 -20.05 15.56 10.88
C GLN A 148 -18.79 14.67 10.87
N LEU A 149 -18.62 13.80 9.87
CA LEU A 149 -17.40 12.98 9.74
C LEU A 149 -16.21 13.75 9.14
N LEU A 150 -16.45 14.78 8.32
CA LEU A 150 -15.40 15.67 7.82
C LEU A 150 -14.90 16.59 8.95
N ASP A 151 -15.79 17.10 9.77
CA ASP A 151 -15.44 17.90 10.95
C ASP A 151 -14.59 17.08 11.94
N LEU A 152 -14.95 15.81 12.16
CA LEU A 152 -14.17 14.85 12.96
C LEU A 152 -12.82 14.52 12.32
N ALA A 153 -12.77 14.33 11.00
CA ALA A 153 -11.52 14.10 10.26
C ALA A 153 -10.58 15.32 10.36
N GLU A 154 -11.11 16.54 10.31
CA GLU A 154 -10.34 17.76 10.49
C GLU A 154 -9.82 17.92 11.92
N ASP A 155 -10.66 17.72 12.96
CA ASP A 155 -10.22 17.77 14.36
C ASP A 155 -9.13 16.74 14.64
N LEU A 156 -9.29 15.51 14.15
CA LEU A 156 -8.28 14.45 14.26
C LEU A 156 -6.96 14.87 13.59
N ALA A 157 -6.99 15.22 12.31
CA ALA A 157 -5.77 15.57 11.58
C ALA A 157 -5.06 16.78 12.20
N ARG A 158 -5.80 17.78 12.72
CA ARG A 158 -5.21 18.92 13.45
C ARG A 158 -4.50 18.51 14.73
N ARG A 159 -4.95 17.45 15.41
CA ARG A 159 -4.26 16.85 16.58
C ARG A 159 -3.03 16.03 16.20
N LEU A 160 -2.95 15.52 14.97
CA LEU A 160 -1.78 14.82 14.44
C LEU A 160 -0.68 15.77 13.93
N LEU A 161 -1.04 17.00 13.51
CA LEU A 161 -0.08 18.00 12.99
C LEU A 161 1.17 18.28 13.86
N PRO A 162 1.12 18.34 15.21
CA PRO A 162 2.29 18.61 16.04
C PRO A 162 3.47 17.66 15.81
N ALA A 163 3.20 16.42 15.36
CA ALA A 163 4.23 15.43 15.11
C ALA A 163 5.08 15.71 13.87
N PHE A 164 4.62 16.55 12.95
CA PHE A 164 5.39 16.97 11.78
C PHE A 164 6.39 18.10 12.09
N ASP A 165 6.41 18.64 13.32
CA ASP A 165 7.39 19.64 13.77
C ASP A 165 8.74 18.98 14.08
N THR A 166 9.39 18.49 13.03
CA THR A 166 10.73 17.90 13.09
C THR A 166 11.68 18.59 12.10
N PRO A 167 13.00 18.64 12.38
CA PRO A 167 13.98 19.24 11.46
C PRO A 167 14.02 18.61 10.06
N THR A 168 13.49 17.39 9.91
CA THR A 168 13.46 16.66 8.63
C THR A 168 12.11 16.73 7.91
N GLY A 169 11.06 17.21 8.57
CA GLY A 169 9.68 17.18 8.09
C GLY A 169 9.03 15.78 8.09
N ILE A 170 9.78 14.74 8.47
CA ILE A 170 9.26 13.38 8.68
C ILE A 170 8.61 13.35 10.08
N PRO A 171 7.37 12.85 10.25
CA PRO A 171 6.70 12.90 11.54
C PRO A 171 7.28 11.90 12.57
N PHE A 172 7.10 12.21 13.85
CA PHE A 172 7.24 11.24 14.95
C PHE A 172 6.34 10.00 14.75
N GLY A 173 6.62 8.90 15.47
CA GLY A 173 5.81 7.68 15.38
C GLY A 173 4.42 7.83 16.03
N SER A 174 4.34 8.53 17.15
CA SER A 174 3.09 8.74 17.91
C SER A 174 2.91 10.18 18.39
N VAL A 175 1.68 10.49 18.82
CA VAL A 175 1.27 11.81 19.33
C VAL A 175 0.13 11.66 20.33
N ASN A 176 0.10 12.49 21.38
CA ASN A 176 -1.04 12.57 22.30
C ASN A 176 -2.12 13.51 21.74
N LEU A 177 -3.35 12.99 21.58
CA LEU A 177 -4.46 13.72 20.95
C LEU A 177 -4.91 14.99 21.71
N LYS A 178 -4.50 15.15 22.97
CA LYS A 178 -4.78 16.35 23.79
C LYS A 178 -3.56 17.25 24.01
N TYR A 179 -2.37 16.66 24.13
CA TYR A 179 -1.17 17.39 24.56
C TYR A 179 -0.07 17.53 23.49
N GLY A 180 -0.22 16.90 22.32
CA GLY A 180 0.80 16.89 21.27
C GLY A 180 1.86 15.81 21.50
N VAL A 181 3.07 16.01 20.97
CA VAL A 181 4.17 15.03 21.09
C VAL A 181 4.76 15.06 22.51
N ASP A 182 5.01 13.89 23.10
CA ASP A 182 5.68 13.78 24.39
C ASP A 182 7.19 14.14 24.29
N GLU A 183 7.77 14.79 25.31
CA GLU A 183 9.18 15.17 25.31
C GLU A 183 10.15 13.97 25.23
N HIS A 184 9.69 12.78 25.59
CA HIS A 184 10.44 11.52 25.58
C HIS A 184 10.06 10.61 24.41
N GLU A 185 9.23 11.08 23.47
CA GLU A 185 8.79 10.28 22.32
C GLU A 185 9.97 9.81 21.45
N SER A 186 9.83 8.59 20.91
CA SER A 186 10.82 8.01 20.02
C SER A 186 11.05 8.90 18.79
N LYS A 187 12.30 9.34 18.61
CA LYS A 187 12.74 10.05 17.40
C LYS A 187 12.95 9.11 16.21
N ILE A 188 12.65 7.82 16.35
CA ILE A 188 12.75 6.80 15.30
C ILE A 188 11.36 6.48 14.79
N THR A 189 11.17 6.60 13.47
CA THR A 189 9.94 6.21 12.77
C THR A 189 10.28 5.27 11.60
N SER A 190 9.28 4.56 11.08
CA SER A 190 9.43 3.71 9.89
C SER A 190 9.26 4.50 8.59
N THR A 191 9.74 3.97 7.47
CA THR A 191 9.50 4.57 6.14
C THR A 191 8.02 4.62 5.80
N ALA A 192 7.27 3.56 6.10
CA ALA A 192 5.81 3.54 5.99
C ALA A 192 5.18 4.61 6.91
N GLY A 193 5.57 4.67 8.18
CA GLY A 193 5.03 5.63 9.15
C GLY A 193 5.23 7.10 8.77
N GLY A 194 6.32 7.43 8.06
CA GLY A 194 6.54 8.77 7.51
C GLY A 194 6.01 9.01 6.09
N GLY A 195 5.70 7.95 5.33
CA GLY A 195 5.34 8.04 3.90
C GLY A 195 3.85 7.84 3.59
N THR A 196 3.17 7.06 4.41
CA THR A 196 1.83 6.51 4.16
C THR A 196 0.75 7.36 4.83
N LEU A 197 0.80 8.68 4.61
CA LEU A 197 -0.14 9.67 5.16
C LEU A 197 -0.75 10.57 4.07
N THR A 198 -0.24 10.42 2.84
CA THR A 198 -0.42 11.36 1.73
C THR A 198 -1.84 11.37 1.16
N LEU A 199 -2.53 10.23 1.13
CA LEU A 199 -3.87 10.13 0.54
C LEU A 199 -4.92 10.83 1.41
N GLU A 200 -4.91 10.55 2.70
CA GLU A 200 -5.91 11.01 3.66
C GLU A 200 -5.75 12.52 3.90
N PHE A 201 -4.52 12.97 4.22
CA PHE A 201 -4.21 14.38 4.42
C PHE A 201 -4.36 15.19 3.11
N GLY A 202 -4.07 14.56 1.95
CA GLY A 202 -4.31 15.14 0.63
C GLY A 202 -5.79 15.39 0.38
N VAL A 203 -6.62 14.35 0.49
CA VAL A 203 -8.09 14.45 0.34
C VAL A 203 -8.67 15.46 1.33
N LEU A 204 -8.28 15.41 2.61
CA LEU A 204 -8.73 16.37 3.62
C LEU A 204 -8.41 17.82 3.22
N SER A 205 -7.22 18.08 2.67
CA SER A 205 -6.85 19.42 2.19
C SER A 205 -7.74 19.90 1.04
N ARG A 206 -8.11 19.01 0.11
CA ARG A 206 -8.99 19.34 -1.01
C ARG A 206 -10.44 19.59 -0.55
N LEU A 207 -10.92 18.88 0.47
CA LEU A 207 -12.27 19.03 1.01
C LEU A 207 -12.42 20.25 1.92
N THR A 208 -11.43 20.53 2.78
CA THR A 208 -11.44 21.67 3.72
C THR A 208 -10.90 22.96 3.11
N ASN A 209 -10.19 22.88 1.98
CA ASN A 209 -9.40 23.97 1.39
C ASN A 209 -8.30 24.52 2.33
N ASP A 210 -7.85 23.73 3.31
CA ASP A 210 -6.67 24.00 4.13
C ASP A 210 -5.45 23.21 3.60
N PRO A 211 -4.47 23.86 2.94
CA PRO A 211 -3.33 23.18 2.33
C PRO A 211 -2.29 22.69 3.34
N VAL A 212 -2.50 22.87 4.66
CA VAL A 212 -1.53 22.43 5.67
C VAL A 212 -1.30 20.93 5.63
N PHE A 213 -2.37 20.13 5.48
CA PHE A 213 -2.30 18.67 5.63
C PHE A 213 -1.52 18.03 4.47
N GLU A 214 -1.85 18.35 3.22
CA GLU A 214 -1.16 17.88 2.00
C GLU A 214 0.30 18.35 1.97
N ARG A 215 0.57 19.56 2.47
CA ARG A 215 1.93 20.12 2.51
C ARG A 215 2.83 19.38 3.50
N VAL A 216 2.36 19.02 4.69
CA VAL A 216 3.22 18.33 5.68
C VAL A 216 3.54 16.90 5.25
N THR A 217 2.57 16.17 4.69
CA THR A 217 2.80 14.80 4.21
C THR A 217 3.67 14.77 2.95
N LYS A 218 3.47 15.69 2.00
CA LYS A 218 4.39 15.85 0.84
C LYS A 218 5.82 16.18 1.29
N ASN A 219 5.99 16.98 2.34
CA ASN A 219 7.31 17.27 2.90
C ASN A 219 7.92 16.05 3.60
N ALA A 220 7.14 15.20 4.27
CA ALA A 220 7.61 13.95 4.86
C ALA A 220 8.10 12.95 3.80
N VAL A 221 7.36 12.78 2.69
CA VAL A 221 7.76 11.95 1.54
C VAL A 221 9.07 12.46 0.91
N ARG A 222 9.20 13.78 0.70
CA ARG A 222 10.47 14.40 0.29
C ARG A 222 11.58 14.18 1.33
N GLY A 223 11.22 14.21 2.61
CA GLY A 223 12.05 13.89 3.76
C GLY A 223 12.76 12.54 3.62
N LEU A 224 11.96 11.48 3.41
CA LEU A 224 12.45 10.12 3.19
C LEU A 224 13.25 10.03 1.88
N TRP A 225 12.70 10.56 0.78
CA TRP A 225 13.31 10.44 -0.56
C TRP A 225 14.66 11.16 -0.70
N ALA A 226 14.85 12.28 -0.01
CA ALA A 226 16.12 13.00 0.04
C ALA A 226 17.24 12.21 0.73
N ARG A 227 16.88 11.18 1.51
CA ARG A 227 17.80 10.38 2.33
C ARG A 227 18.03 8.98 1.78
N ARG A 228 17.40 8.61 0.66
CA ARG A 228 17.64 7.36 -0.06
C ARG A 228 19.13 7.14 -0.36
N SER A 229 19.55 5.89 -0.48
CA SER A 229 20.91 5.54 -0.85
C SER A 229 21.23 5.91 -2.31
N LYS A 230 22.50 5.76 -2.70
CA LYS A 230 22.92 5.90 -4.11
C LYS A 230 22.28 4.87 -5.06
N LEU A 231 21.62 3.84 -4.50
CA LEU A 231 20.92 2.79 -5.22
C LEU A 231 19.42 3.11 -5.36
N ASN A 232 18.96 4.32 -4.97
CA ASN A 232 17.56 4.72 -4.85
C ASN A 232 16.73 3.89 -3.84
N LEU A 233 17.37 3.10 -2.98
CA LEU A 233 16.71 2.35 -1.90
C LEU A 233 16.54 3.22 -0.64
N VAL A 234 15.51 2.92 0.14
CA VAL A 234 15.23 3.51 1.47
C VAL A 234 15.33 2.43 2.55
N GLY A 235 15.68 2.82 3.79
CA GLY A 235 15.78 1.88 4.91
C GLY A 235 14.44 1.66 5.62
N ALA A 236 14.38 0.69 6.52
CA ALA A 236 13.18 0.42 7.31
C ALA A 236 12.87 1.51 8.35
N HIS A 237 13.90 2.02 9.06
CA HIS A 237 13.72 2.97 10.17
C HIS A 237 14.71 4.15 10.13
N ILE A 238 14.22 5.34 10.45
CA ILE A 238 14.96 6.62 10.34
C ILE A 238 14.80 7.49 11.58
N ASN A 239 15.87 8.21 11.95
CA ASN A 239 15.82 9.23 12.98
C ASN A 239 15.29 10.56 12.40
N VAL A 240 14.15 11.05 12.89
CA VAL A 240 13.44 12.23 12.34
C VAL A 240 14.07 13.57 12.69
N PHE A 241 15.14 13.58 13.50
CA PHE A 241 15.93 14.78 13.81
C PHE A 241 17.24 14.81 13.04
N THR A 242 18.01 13.72 13.04
CA THR A 242 19.31 13.67 12.33
C THR A 242 19.16 13.34 10.84
N GLY A 243 18.08 12.63 10.48
CA GLY A 243 17.91 12.08 9.14
C GLY A 243 18.76 10.84 8.86
N GLU A 244 19.32 10.21 9.89
CA GLU A 244 20.11 8.99 9.75
C GLU A 244 19.22 7.75 9.80
N TRP A 245 19.44 6.82 8.87
CA TRP A 245 18.81 5.50 8.89
C TRP A 245 19.37 4.67 10.04
N THR A 246 18.51 4.35 11.00
CA THR A 246 18.83 3.52 12.17
C THR A 246 18.71 2.03 11.84
N GLN A 247 17.80 1.67 10.94
CA GLN A 247 17.75 0.36 10.31
C GLN A 247 17.86 0.52 8.79
N LYS A 248 18.92 -0.05 8.21
CA LYS A 248 19.31 0.10 6.80
C LYS A 248 18.83 -1.04 5.90
N ASP A 249 17.95 -1.89 6.40
CA ASP A 249 17.36 -2.96 5.64
C ASP A 249 16.32 -2.35 4.69
N ALA A 250 16.39 -2.71 3.42
CA ALA A 250 15.53 -2.28 2.33
C ALA A 250 14.80 -3.50 1.78
N GLY A 251 13.51 -3.34 1.55
CA GLY A 251 12.61 -4.42 1.12
C GLY A 251 11.31 -3.84 0.57
N ILE A 252 10.38 -4.73 0.25
CA ILE A 252 9.00 -4.42 -0.14
C ILE A 252 7.97 -4.86 0.93
N GLY A 253 8.44 -5.17 2.14
CA GLY A 253 7.60 -5.63 3.27
C GLY A 253 7.60 -4.64 4.43
N THR A 254 7.31 -5.16 5.62
CA THR A 254 7.10 -4.42 6.88
C THR A 254 8.02 -3.20 7.03
N SER A 255 7.42 -2.07 7.45
CA SER A 255 8.08 -0.77 7.69
C SER A 255 8.38 0.03 6.41
N ILE A 256 8.15 -0.52 5.22
CA ILE A 256 8.44 0.14 3.94
C ILE A 256 7.28 0.01 2.96
N ASP A 257 6.79 -1.21 2.74
CA ASP A 257 5.54 -1.57 2.03
C ASP A 257 4.77 -0.42 1.35
N SER A 258 3.89 0.22 2.12
CA SER A 258 2.88 1.20 1.75
C SER A 258 3.44 2.57 1.32
N PHE A 259 4.73 2.84 1.56
CA PHE A 259 5.43 3.98 0.93
C PHE A 259 5.43 3.84 -0.59
N TYR A 260 5.70 2.64 -1.13
CA TYR A 260 5.64 2.42 -2.58
C TYR A 260 4.23 2.59 -3.13
N GLU A 261 3.24 2.09 -2.39
CA GLU A 261 1.83 2.22 -2.77
C GLU A 261 1.39 3.68 -2.83
N TYR A 262 1.67 4.45 -1.78
CA TYR A 262 1.17 5.83 -1.67
C TYR A 262 1.80 6.74 -2.70
N LEU A 263 3.03 6.48 -3.14
CA LEU A 263 3.61 7.21 -4.27
C LEU A 263 2.81 7.01 -5.57
N LEU A 264 2.46 5.77 -5.92
CA LEU A 264 1.64 5.53 -7.10
C LEU A 264 0.18 5.99 -6.90
N LYS A 265 -0.44 5.61 -5.79
CA LYS A 265 -1.84 5.94 -5.44
C LYS A 265 -2.05 7.45 -5.36
N ALA A 266 -1.10 8.23 -4.82
CA ALA A 266 -1.19 9.70 -4.76
C ALA A 266 -1.00 10.37 -6.13
N TYR A 267 -0.15 9.84 -7.01
CA TYR A 267 -0.12 10.31 -8.41
C TYR A 267 -1.46 10.03 -9.10
N LEU A 268 -2.02 8.83 -8.97
CA LEU A 268 -3.28 8.45 -9.60
C LEU A 268 -4.47 9.27 -9.08
N LEU A 269 -4.48 9.60 -7.77
CA LEU A 269 -5.55 10.36 -7.15
C LEU A 269 -5.40 11.87 -7.36
N PHE A 270 -4.19 12.44 -7.25
CA PHE A 270 -4.00 13.90 -7.26
C PHE A 270 -3.41 14.47 -8.56
N GLY A 271 -2.80 13.64 -9.42
CA GLY A 271 -2.15 14.06 -10.68
C GLY A 271 -0.74 14.65 -10.50
N ASP A 272 -0.09 14.45 -9.35
CA ASP A 272 1.20 15.08 -9.03
C ASP A 272 2.39 14.25 -9.57
N GLU A 273 3.03 14.74 -10.64
CA GLU A 273 4.18 14.08 -11.28
C GLU A 273 5.36 13.80 -10.33
N GLU A 274 5.49 14.53 -9.22
CA GLU A 274 6.59 14.32 -8.28
C GLU A 274 6.47 12.96 -7.58
N TYR A 275 5.25 12.52 -7.26
CA TYR A 275 5.03 11.18 -6.70
C TYR A 275 5.27 10.09 -7.74
N LEU A 276 4.87 10.29 -9.00
CA LEU A 276 5.16 9.34 -10.08
C LEU A 276 6.67 9.17 -10.31
N PHE A 277 7.42 10.27 -10.34
CA PHE A 277 8.87 10.24 -10.49
C PHE A 277 9.54 9.45 -9.35
N ILE A 278 9.15 9.72 -8.10
CA ILE A 278 9.68 9.00 -6.94
C ILE A 278 9.29 7.51 -7.01
N PHE A 279 8.04 7.19 -7.36
CA PHE A 279 7.59 5.80 -7.56
C PHE A 279 8.43 5.08 -8.62
N GLN A 280 8.61 5.67 -9.81
CA GLN A 280 9.36 5.05 -10.92
C GLN A 280 10.81 4.75 -10.51
N GLU A 281 11.50 5.68 -9.86
CA GLU A 281 12.88 5.51 -9.40
C GLU A 281 12.99 4.45 -8.29
N ALA A 282 12.07 4.46 -7.33
CA ALA A 282 12.04 3.49 -6.21
C ALA A 282 11.65 2.08 -6.70
N TYR A 283 10.64 1.97 -7.55
CA TYR A 283 10.21 0.72 -8.17
C TYR A 283 11.31 0.12 -9.06
N SER A 284 11.98 0.94 -9.86
CA SER A 284 13.13 0.48 -10.66
C SER A 284 14.28 -0.02 -9.79
N ALA A 285 14.50 0.57 -8.60
CA ALA A 285 15.47 0.06 -7.63
C ALA A 285 15.02 -1.26 -7.01
N ALA A 286 13.76 -1.38 -6.61
CA ALA A 286 13.17 -2.60 -6.06
C ALA A 286 13.30 -3.77 -7.05
N MET A 287 12.91 -3.56 -8.31
CA MET A 287 12.99 -4.57 -9.38
C MET A 287 14.42 -4.93 -9.79
N HIS A 288 15.42 -4.13 -9.43
CA HIS A 288 16.82 -4.39 -9.76
C HIS A 288 17.62 -5.02 -8.59
N TYR A 289 17.35 -4.62 -7.35
CA TYR A 289 18.12 -5.05 -6.17
C TYR A 289 17.39 -6.02 -5.24
N LEU A 290 16.05 -6.01 -5.21
CA LEU A 290 15.24 -6.81 -4.28
C LEU A 290 14.63 -8.05 -4.97
N TYR A 291 14.27 -7.93 -6.25
CA TYR A 291 13.61 -8.98 -7.01
C TYR A 291 14.55 -10.13 -7.40
N ASN A 292 14.19 -11.34 -6.99
CA ASN A 292 14.87 -12.60 -7.30
C ASN A 292 13.81 -13.63 -7.70
N ASP A 293 13.41 -13.61 -8.99
CA ASP A 293 12.22 -14.28 -9.53
C ASP A 293 12.01 -15.72 -8.99
N PRO A 294 10.81 -16.04 -8.44
CA PRO A 294 9.60 -15.22 -8.30
C PRO A 294 9.48 -14.46 -6.96
N TRP A 295 10.54 -14.34 -6.18
CA TRP A 295 10.53 -13.79 -4.82
C TRP A 295 11.13 -12.38 -4.75
N TYR A 296 10.99 -11.75 -3.58
CA TYR A 296 11.76 -10.57 -3.19
C TYR A 296 12.52 -10.89 -1.90
N VAL A 297 13.68 -10.25 -1.71
CA VAL A 297 14.53 -10.41 -0.53
C VAL A 297 14.87 -9.07 0.08
N GLU A 298 15.17 -9.06 1.37
CA GLU A 298 15.63 -7.86 2.07
C GLU A 298 17.14 -7.70 1.88
N VAL A 299 17.57 -6.48 1.56
CA VAL A 299 18.98 -6.14 1.29
C VAL A 299 19.39 -4.89 2.06
N ASN A 300 20.68 -4.72 2.31
CA ASN A 300 21.19 -3.47 2.89
C ASN A 300 21.11 -2.34 1.85
N MET A 301 20.42 -1.25 2.18
CA MET A 301 20.10 -0.15 1.26
C MET A 301 21.31 0.47 0.54
N ASP A 302 22.48 0.50 1.19
CA ASP A 302 23.69 1.15 0.67
C ASP A 302 24.53 0.24 -0.24
N SER A 303 24.42 -1.08 -0.07
CA SER A 303 25.31 -2.07 -0.69
C SER A 303 24.60 -3.14 -1.52
N ALA A 304 23.28 -3.25 -1.42
CA ALA A 304 22.46 -4.34 -1.96
C ALA A 304 22.90 -5.75 -1.53
N ALA A 305 23.66 -5.88 -0.45
CA ALA A 305 23.96 -7.18 0.15
C ALA A 305 22.70 -7.75 0.82
N ILE A 306 22.32 -8.98 0.49
CA ILE A 306 21.15 -9.66 1.09
C ILE A 306 21.35 -9.76 2.62
N VAL A 307 20.33 -9.31 3.36
CA VAL A 307 20.26 -9.39 4.83
C VAL A 307 19.45 -10.63 5.20
N TRP A 308 18.23 -10.75 4.67
CA TRP A 308 17.34 -11.89 4.94
C TRP A 308 16.73 -12.48 3.65
N PRO A 309 16.90 -13.78 3.39
CA PRO A 309 16.15 -14.49 2.35
C PRO A 309 14.75 -14.87 2.88
N LEU A 310 13.93 -13.85 3.15
CA LEU A 310 12.64 -13.97 3.83
C LEU A 310 11.51 -13.40 2.95
N PHE A 311 10.48 -14.22 2.72
CA PHE A 311 9.16 -13.71 2.33
C PHE A 311 8.40 -13.36 3.61
N ASN A 312 8.01 -12.10 3.74
CA ASN A 312 7.16 -11.59 4.82
C ASN A 312 5.72 -11.46 4.29
N SER A 313 4.71 -11.82 5.09
CA SER A 313 3.28 -11.82 4.68
C SER A 313 2.86 -10.51 4.01
N LEU A 314 3.26 -9.37 4.58
CA LEU A 314 2.94 -8.03 4.09
C LEU A 314 3.47 -7.78 2.67
N GLN A 315 4.56 -8.42 2.22
CA GLN A 315 5.03 -8.29 0.83
C GLN A 315 3.97 -8.73 -0.20
N ALA A 316 2.92 -9.44 0.23
CA ALA A 316 1.86 -9.93 -0.64
C ALA A 316 0.93 -8.85 -1.23
N PHE A 317 1.03 -7.57 -0.86
CA PHE A 317 0.33 -6.47 -1.58
C PHE A 317 1.00 -6.20 -2.94
N TRP A 318 2.30 -6.50 -3.06
CA TRP A 318 3.14 -6.05 -4.17
C TRP A 318 2.62 -6.47 -5.55
N PRO A 319 2.12 -7.71 -5.78
CA PRO A 319 1.48 -8.06 -7.06
C PRO A 319 0.27 -7.17 -7.41
N GLY A 320 -0.53 -6.75 -6.42
CA GLY A 320 -1.62 -5.78 -6.59
C GLY A 320 -1.11 -4.40 -7.03
N LEU A 321 -0.06 -3.90 -6.36
CA LEU A 321 0.60 -2.65 -6.77
C LEU A 321 1.22 -2.75 -8.17
N GLN A 322 1.83 -3.89 -8.52
CA GLN A 322 2.38 -4.16 -9.85
C GLN A 322 1.29 -4.17 -10.92
N VAL A 323 0.13 -4.76 -10.66
CA VAL A 323 -1.04 -4.67 -11.55
C VAL A 323 -1.49 -3.21 -11.74
N LEU A 324 -1.55 -2.42 -10.67
CA LEU A 324 -1.89 -0.99 -10.74
C LEU A 324 -0.85 -0.18 -11.52
N ALA A 325 0.42 -0.57 -11.46
CA ALA A 325 1.52 0.00 -12.24
C ALA A 325 1.58 -0.47 -13.70
N GLY A 326 0.81 -1.50 -14.08
CA GLY A 326 0.80 -2.09 -15.42
C GLY A 326 1.83 -3.21 -15.64
N ASP A 327 2.57 -3.63 -14.61
CA ASP A 327 3.62 -4.65 -14.67
C ASP A 327 3.07 -6.04 -14.29
N VAL A 328 2.11 -6.52 -15.08
CA VAL A 328 1.28 -7.69 -14.74
C VAL A 328 2.06 -9.02 -14.77
N ASP A 329 3.06 -9.18 -15.64
CA ASP A 329 3.77 -10.46 -15.80
C ASP A 329 4.60 -10.86 -14.55
N PRO A 330 5.40 -9.96 -13.93
CA PRO A 330 6.02 -10.21 -12.63
C PRO A 330 4.99 -10.44 -11.51
N ALA A 331 3.87 -9.71 -11.52
CA ALA A 331 2.80 -9.86 -10.54
C ALA A 331 2.23 -11.30 -10.54
N ILE A 332 1.94 -11.85 -11.72
CA ILE A 332 1.45 -13.25 -11.88
C ILE A 332 2.46 -14.24 -11.28
N ARG A 333 3.76 -14.09 -11.55
CA ARG A 333 4.80 -15.01 -11.03
C ARG A 333 4.94 -14.92 -9.52
N THR A 334 5.01 -13.69 -9.00
CA THR A 334 5.14 -13.40 -7.57
C THR A 334 3.93 -13.92 -6.78
N HIS A 335 2.70 -13.62 -7.24
CA HIS A 335 1.48 -14.15 -6.63
C HIS A 335 1.44 -15.67 -6.62
N THR A 336 1.86 -16.33 -7.72
CA THR A 336 1.95 -17.80 -7.78
C THR A 336 2.87 -18.35 -6.68
N ALA A 337 3.98 -17.68 -6.39
CA ALA A 337 4.92 -18.07 -5.35
C ALA A 337 4.33 -17.87 -3.95
N PHE A 338 3.76 -16.69 -3.66
CA PHE A 338 3.14 -16.38 -2.37
C PHE A 338 1.94 -17.29 -2.08
N PHE A 339 1.07 -17.52 -3.07
CA PHE A 339 -0.06 -18.43 -2.95
C PHE A 339 0.36 -19.90 -2.76
N SER A 340 1.56 -20.31 -3.20
CA SER A 340 2.08 -21.65 -2.89
C SER A 340 2.32 -21.87 -1.38
N VAL A 341 2.62 -20.80 -0.64
CA VAL A 341 2.74 -20.83 0.84
C VAL A 341 1.35 -21.01 1.46
N TRP A 342 0.36 -20.23 1.02
CA TRP A 342 -1.05 -20.40 1.43
C TRP A 342 -1.56 -21.83 1.15
N LYS A 343 -1.30 -22.38 -0.05
CA LYS A 343 -1.68 -23.77 -0.40
C LYS A 343 -1.03 -24.82 0.49
N ARG A 344 0.10 -24.52 1.15
CA ARG A 344 0.83 -25.44 2.03
C ARG A 344 0.34 -25.39 3.47
N TYR A 345 0.07 -24.19 4.00
CA TYR A 345 -0.25 -23.98 5.42
C TYR A 345 -1.71 -23.57 5.67
N GLY A 346 -2.51 -23.34 4.63
CA GLY A 346 -3.84 -22.72 4.72
C GLY A 346 -3.80 -21.20 4.93
N PHE A 347 -2.64 -20.64 5.24
CA PHE A 347 -2.43 -19.22 5.56
C PHE A 347 -1.02 -18.81 5.16
N THR A 348 -0.77 -17.52 4.97
CA THR A 348 0.60 -16.97 4.88
C THR A 348 1.13 -16.66 6.29
N PRO A 349 2.20 -17.32 6.77
CA PRO A 349 2.85 -16.88 8.02
C PRO A 349 3.45 -15.48 7.84
N GLU A 350 3.57 -14.72 8.93
CA GLU A 350 4.28 -13.43 8.95
C GLU A 350 5.71 -13.53 8.40
N GLY A 351 6.35 -14.69 8.50
CA GLY A 351 7.66 -14.97 7.88
C GLY A 351 7.78 -16.39 7.33
N PHE A 352 8.25 -16.49 6.09
CA PHE A 352 8.57 -17.74 5.39
C PHE A 352 10.00 -17.69 4.84
N ASN A 353 10.85 -18.59 5.34
CA ASN A 353 12.26 -18.62 5.03
C ASN A 353 12.50 -19.28 3.67
N LEU A 354 13.08 -18.53 2.73
CA LEU A 354 13.28 -18.96 1.34
C LEU A 354 14.46 -19.94 1.17
N ALA A 355 15.38 -19.98 2.14
CA ALA A 355 16.51 -20.91 2.13
C ALA A 355 16.12 -22.31 2.66
N THR A 356 15.26 -22.39 3.69
CA THR A 356 14.79 -23.66 4.26
C THR A 356 13.43 -24.12 3.73
N LEU A 357 12.70 -23.24 3.02
CA LEU A 357 11.32 -23.45 2.57
C LEU A 357 10.39 -23.88 3.73
N SER A 358 10.49 -23.17 4.85
CA SER A 358 9.72 -23.40 6.08
C SER A 358 9.23 -22.08 6.68
N VAL A 359 8.28 -22.16 7.61
CA VAL A 359 7.91 -21.03 8.46
C VAL A 359 9.16 -20.52 9.21
N GLN A 360 9.32 -19.21 9.30
CA GLN A 360 10.43 -18.58 10.01
C GLN A 360 10.18 -18.61 11.53
N HIS A 361 11.22 -18.93 12.29
CA HIS A 361 11.11 -19.00 13.75
C HIS A 361 10.74 -17.64 14.34
N GLY A 362 9.69 -17.60 15.16
CA GLY A 362 9.15 -16.36 15.75
C GLY A 362 8.14 -15.61 14.88
N GLN A 363 7.92 -15.99 13.63
CA GLN A 363 6.99 -15.33 12.70
C GLN A 363 5.96 -16.33 12.14
N LYS A 364 5.35 -17.10 13.04
CA LYS A 364 4.45 -18.20 12.70
C LYS A 364 2.99 -17.82 12.52
N SER A 365 2.61 -16.61 12.91
CA SER A 365 1.23 -16.17 12.97
C SER A 365 0.68 -15.78 11.60
N TYR A 366 -0.65 -15.74 11.50
CA TYR A 366 -1.42 -15.07 10.45
C TYR A 366 -2.53 -14.27 11.15
N PRO A 367 -2.33 -12.95 11.34
CA PRO A 367 -3.31 -12.07 11.99
C PRO A 367 -4.36 -11.60 10.97
N LEU A 368 -5.03 -12.54 10.29
CA LEU A 368 -6.13 -12.25 9.34
C LEU A 368 -5.78 -11.32 8.14
N ARG A 369 -4.48 -11.19 7.85
CA ARG A 369 -3.83 -10.36 6.82
C ARG A 369 -4.55 -10.35 5.44
N PRO A 370 -4.78 -9.17 4.83
CA PRO A 370 -5.52 -9.01 3.58
C PRO A 370 -4.67 -9.09 2.29
N GLU A 371 -3.35 -8.93 2.34
CA GLU A 371 -2.59 -8.41 1.20
C GLU A 371 -2.51 -9.41 0.03
N LEU A 372 -2.40 -10.71 0.33
CA LEU A 372 -2.46 -11.75 -0.71
C LEU A 372 -3.85 -11.85 -1.36
N ILE A 373 -4.90 -11.54 -0.61
CA ILE A 373 -6.29 -11.52 -1.09
C ILE A 373 -6.51 -10.28 -1.97
N GLU A 374 -6.01 -9.11 -1.56
CA GLU A 374 -6.00 -7.88 -2.38
C GLU A 374 -5.33 -8.14 -3.74
N SER A 375 -4.11 -8.68 -3.73
CA SER A 375 -3.39 -9.08 -4.95
C SER A 375 -4.17 -10.07 -5.81
N THR A 376 -4.92 -10.99 -5.20
CA THR A 376 -5.78 -11.95 -5.91
C THR A 376 -6.93 -11.23 -6.63
N TYR A 377 -7.57 -10.26 -5.97
CA TYR A 377 -8.61 -9.41 -6.56
C TYR A 377 -8.07 -8.58 -7.73
N TRP A 378 -6.96 -7.87 -7.56
CA TRP A 378 -6.40 -7.04 -8.64
C TRP A 378 -5.96 -7.87 -9.85
N LEU A 379 -5.29 -9.01 -9.62
CA LEU A 379 -4.91 -9.92 -10.70
C LEU A 379 -6.11 -10.50 -11.43
N TYR A 380 -7.19 -10.90 -10.72
CA TYR A 380 -8.44 -11.30 -11.38
C TYR A 380 -9.04 -10.16 -12.20
N LYS A 381 -9.08 -8.94 -11.65
CA LYS A 381 -9.66 -7.77 -12.30
C LYS A 381 -8.95 -7.41 -13.61
N ALA A 382 -7.62 -7.49 -13.62
CA ALA A 382 -6.79 -7.20 -14.79
C ALA A 382 -6.77 -8.34 -15.84
N THR A 383 -6.70 -9.61 -15.41
CA THR A 383 -6.49 -10.75 -16.33
C THR A 383 -7.75 -11.53 -16.68
N ARG A 384 -8.77 -11.51 -15.81
CA ARG A 384 -9.96 -12.38 -15.82
C ARG A 384 -9.66 -13.89 -15.83
N ASP A 385 -8.46 -14.29 -15.43
CA ASP A 385 -8.06 -15.70 -15.34
C ASP A 385 -8.79 -16.39 -14.15
N PRO A 386 -9.60 -17.45 -14.40
CA PRO A 386 -10.35 -18.15 -13.35
C PRO A 386 -9.50 -18.71 -12.20
N ARG A 387 -8.18 -18.90 -12.40
CA ARG A 387 -7.26 -19.37 -11.33
C ARG A 387 -7.30 -18.52 -10.05
N TYR A 388 -7.65 -17.24 -10.17
CA TYR A 388 -7.72 -16.33 -9.03
C TYR A 388 -9.03 -16.52 -8.25
N LEU A 389 -10.09 -17.00 -8.89
CA LEU A 389 -11.30 -17.46 -8.21
C LEU A 389 -11.04 -18.78 -7.47
N ASP A 390 -10.28 -19.71 -8.07
CA ASP A 390 -9.83 -20.92 -7.38
C ASP A 390 -8.98 -20.59 -6.14
N ALA A 391 -8.09 -19.58 -6.24
CA ALA A 391 -7.31 -19.09 -5.12
C ALA A 391 -8.19 -18.46 -4.03
N GLY A 392 -9.15 -17.60 -4.41
CA GLY A 392 -10.14 -17.05 -3.49
C GLY A 392 -10.95 -18.14 -2.77
N ARG A 393 -11.37 -19.20 -3.48
CA ARG A 393 -12.10 -20.33 -2.87
C ARG A 393 -11.27 -21.03 -1.80
N ASP A 394 -9.99 -21.27 -2.07
CA ASP A 394 -9.05 -21.85 -1.10
C ASP A 394 -8.85 -20.93 0.12
N MET A 395 -8.87 -19.60 -0.08
CA MET A 395 -8.78 -18.59 1.00
C MET A 395 -10.04 -18.57 1.87
N VAL A 396 -11.24 -18.51 1.26
CA VAL A 396 -12.54 -18.58 1.98
C VAL A 396 -12.60 -19.86 2.82
N ALA A 397 -12.27 -21.01 2.23
CA ALA A 397 -12.26 -22.29 2.95
C ALA A 397 -11.29 -22.25 4.16
N SER A 398 -10.08 -21.70 3.98
CA SER A 398 -9.11 -21.60 5.06
C SER A 398 -9.60 -20.71 6.21
N LEU A 399 -10.22 -19.57 5.90
CA LEU A 399 -10.80 -18.66 6.90
C LEU A 399 -12.00 -19.29 7.62
N GLN A 400 -12.95 -19.89 6.88
CA GLN A 400 -14.16 -20.50 7.44
C GLN A 400 -13.87 -21.71 8.33
N TYR A 401 -12.95 -22.60 7.94
CA TYR A 401 -12.63 -23.79 8.72
C TYR A 401 -11.52 -23.56 9.75
N GLY A 402 -10.51 -22.76 9.42
CA GLY A 402 -9.34 -22.52 10.26
C GLY A 402 -9.51 -21.36 11.25
N ALA A 403 -10.05 -20.22 10.80
CA ALA A 403 -10.10 -18.98 11.59
C ALA A 403 -11.46 -18.65 12.23
N ARG A 404 -12.60 -19.15 11.72
CA ARG A 404 -13.92 -18.80 12.26
C ARG A 404 -14.10 -19.19 13.73
N CYS A 405 -14.56 -18.23 14.52
CA CYS A 405 -14.71 -18.30 15.97
C CYS A 405 -16.14 -17.90 16.41
N PRO A 406 -16.55 -18.15 17.67
CA PRO A 406 -17.94 -17.97 18.13
C PRO A 406 -18.57 -16.62 17.78
N CYS A 407 -17.84 -15.52 17.95
CA CYS A 407 -18.34 -14.17 17.71
C CYS A 407 -17.63 -13.42 16.55
N GLY A 408 -16.67 -14.05 15.86
CA GLY A 408 -15.93 -13.40 14.77
C GLY A 408 -14.92 -14.34 14.12
N TYR A 409 -13.77 -13.82 13.69
CA TYR A 409 -12.65 -14.62 13.17
C TYR A 409 -11.41 -14.41 14.01
N CYS A 410 -10.73 -15.50 14.37
CA CYS A 410 -9.55 -15.47 15.20
C CYS A 410 -8.26 -15.30 14.39
N HIS A 411 -7.32 -14.58 14.98
CA HIS A 411 -5.90 -14.72 14.66
C HIS A 411 -5.45 -16.19 14.71
N ILE A 412 -4.58 -16.57 13.79
CA ILE A 412 -3.92 -17.88 13.80
C ILE A 412 -2.50 -17.68 14.33
N SER A 413 -2.28 -17.94 15.62
CA SER A 413 -0.96 -17.81 16.28
C SER A 413 0.13 -18.75 15.74
N ASP A 414 -0.25 -19.89 15.15
CA ASP A 414 0.68 -20.82 14.49
C ASP A 414 0.00 -21.49 13.29
N VAL A 415 0.45 -21.15 12.07
CA VAL A 415 -0.10 -21.69 10.81
C VAL A 415 0.27 -23.17 10.55
N GLU A 416 1.23 -23.75 11.26
CA GLU A 416 1.58 -25.18 11.13
C GLU A 416 0.59 -26.08 11.87
N PHE A 417 -0.02 -25.56 12.95
CA PHE A 417 -0.97 -26.28 13.82
C PHE A 417 -2.38 -25.68 13.84
N HIS A 418 -2.63 -24.60 13.10
CA HIS A 418 -3.88 -23.82 13.08
C HIS A 418 -4.35 -23.40 14.48
N LYS A 419 -3.39 -23.03 15.34
CA LYS A 419 -3.69 -22.62 16.71
C LYS A 419 -4.28 -21.22 16.71
N ARG A 420 -5.55 -21.10 17.10
CA ARG A 420 -6.28 -19.83 17.23
C ARG A 420 -5.83 -19.01 18.44
N GLU A 421 -5.99 -17.70 18.31
CA GLU A 421 -5.74 -16.67 19.31
C GLU A 421 -6.96 -15.74 19.40
N ASP A 422 -7.22 -15.20 20.59
CA ASP A 422 -8.48 -14.51 20.93
C ASP A 422 -8.44 -13.02 20.56
N HIS A 423 -8.20 -12.73 19.29
CA HIS A 423 -8.15 -11.37 18.76
C HIS A 423 -8.61 -11.33 17.30
N MET A 424 -9.22 -10.22 16.88
CA MET A 424 -9.68 -9.93 15.52
C MET A 424 -9.42 -8.47 15.18
N GLU A 425 -8.40 -8.22 14.35
CA GLU A 425 -8.08 -6.86 13.87
C GLU A 425 -9.22 -6.24 13.04
N SER A 426 -9.40 -4.92 13.16
CA SER A 426 -10.42 -4.16 12.42
C SER A 426 -10.33 -4.34 10.90
N PHE A 427 -9.10 -4.45 10.35
CA PHE A 427 -8.87 -4.64 8.92
C PHE A 427 -9.43 -5.95 8.35
N PHE A 428 -9.79 -6.93 9.18
CA PHE A 428 -10.48 -8.13 8.66
C PHE A 428 -11.81 -7.75 7.97
N LEU A 429 -12.54 -6.79 8.54
CA LEU A 429 -13.80 -6.26 8.00
C LEU A 429 -13.58 -5.13 6.97
N ALA A 430 -12.54 -4.33 7.14
CA ALA A 430 -12.20 -3.26 6.20
C ALA A 430 -11.58 -3.78 4.90
N GLU A 431 -10.87 -4.91 4.91
CA GLU A 431 -10.03 -5.35 3.80
C GLU A 431 -10.22 -6.81 3.42
N THR A 432 -9.90 -7.75 4.31
CA THR A 432 -9.85 -9.19 4.00
C THR A 432 -11.17 -9.68 3.42
N VAL A 433 -12.28 -9.32 4.07
CA VAL A 433 -13.64 -9.65 3.60
C VAL A 433 -14.06 -8.76 2.43
N LYS A 434 -13.66 -7.48 2.39
CA LYS A 434 -13.94 -6.53 1.30
C LYS A 434 -13.38 -7.03 -0.04
N TYR A 435 -12.10 -7.42 -0.10
CA TYR A 435 -11.44 -7.90 -1.31
C TYR A 435 -11.92 -9.29 -1.75
N LEU A 436 -12.17 -10.22 -0.82
CA LEU A 436 -12.81 -11.50 -1.15
C LEU A 436 -14.19 -11.29 -1.77
N TRP A 437 -14.99 -10.37 -1.21
CA TRP A 437 -16.33 -10.11 -1.73
C TRP A 437 -16.28 -9.49 -3.13
N LEU A 438 -15.39 -8.50 -3.33
CA LEU A 438 -15.14 -7.87 -4.63
C LEU A 438 -14.67 -8.88 -5.68
N LEU A 439 -13.77 -9.81 -5.33
CA LEU A 439 -13.28 -10.87 -6.22
C LEU A 439 -14.43 -11.71 -6.81
N PHE A 440 -15.36 -12.16 -5.97
CA PHE A 440 -16.46 -13.01 -6.42
C PHE A 440 -17.62 -12.22 -7.02
N ASP A 441 -17.94 -11.01 -6.54
CA ASP A 441 -18.95 -10.14 -7.17
C ASP A 441 -18.52 -9.76 -8.61
N LEU A 442 -17.23 -9.49 -8.80
CA LEU A 442 -16.64 -9.20 -10.11
C LEU A 442 -16.73 -10.36 -11.11
N ALA A 443 -16.87 -11.61 -10.62
CA ALA A 443 -17.01 -12.81 -11.44
C ALA A 443 -18.44 -13.10 -11.90
N VAL A 444 -19.45 -12.64 -11.15
CA VAL A 444 -20.87 -12.99 -11.39
C VAL A 444 -21.68 -11.90 -12.09
N GLY A 445 -21.02 -10.80 -12.47
CA GLY A 445 -21.67 -9.58 -12.97
C GLY A 445 -21.89 -8.61 -11.82
N PRO A 446 -20.88 -7.78 -11.48
CA PRO A 446 -20.91 -6.98 -10.27
C PRO A 446 -22.03 -5.95 -10.30
N ASP A 447 -22.58 -5.62 -9.13
CA ASP A 447 -23.50 -4.50 -8.94
C ASP A 447 -23.18 -3.76 -7.63
N ASN A 448 -21.99 -3.15 -7.60
CA ASN A 448 -21.41 -2.52 -6.41
C ASN A 448 -20.84 -1.12 -6.71
N LEU A 449 -20.46 -0.39 -5.65
CA LEU A 449 -19.97 0.98 -5.71
C LEU A 449 -18.66 1.13 -6.50
N VAL A 450 -17.77 0.13 -6.45
CA VAL A 450 -16.43 0.18 -7.06
C VAL A 450 -16.47 -0.05 -8.56
N GLU A 451 -17.32 -0.97 -9.03
CA GLU A 451 -17.37 -1.34 -10.45
C GLU A 451 -18.36 -0.49 -11.26
N ASN A 452 -19.55 -0.19 -10.70
CA ASN A 452 -20.63 0.54 -11.38
C ASN A 452 -21.09 1.82 -10.67
N GLY A 453 -20.39 2.26 -9.62
CA GLY A 453 -20.67 3.53 -8.96
C GLY A 453 -20.37 4.76 -9.83
N PRO A 454 -20.66 5.97 -9.32
CA PRO A 454 -20.53 7.22 -10.08
C PRO A 454 -19.08 7.59 -10.42
N TYR A 455 -18.09 7.03 -9.70
CA TYR A 455 -16.68 7.40 -9.80
C TYR A 455 -15.77 6.18 -10.00
N LYS A 456 -14.52 6.45 -10.36
CA LYS A 456 -13.42 5.49 -10.14
C LYS A 456 -12.83 5.74 -8.77
N TYR A 457 -12.51 4.66 -8.06
CA TYR A 457 -12.02 4.71 -6.69
C TYR A 457 -10.56 4.27 -6.64
N ILE A 458 -9.76 5.01 -5.88
CA ILE A 458 -8.46 4.56 -5.38
C ILE A 458 -8.71 4.00 -3.98
N PHE A 459 -8.16 2.82 -3.71
CA PHE A 459 -8.16 2.21 -2.39
C PHE A 459 -6.94 2.73 -1.63
N THR A 460 -7.07 3.07 -0.34
CA THR A 460 -5.92 3.37 0.54
C THR A 460 -5.08 2.10 0.78
N THR A 461 -4.12 2.11 1.71
CA THR A 461 -3.47 0.86 2.16
C THR A 461 -4.45 0.01 2.98
N GLU A 462 -5.36 0.66 3.73
CA GLU A 462 -6.42 0.02 4.55
C GLU A 462 -7.70 -0.28 3.73
N GLY A 463 -7.58 -0.35 2.40
CA GLY A 463 -8.70 -0.60 1.50
C GLY A 463 -9.85 0.42 1.50
N HIS A 464 -9.67 1.64 2.05
CA HIS A 464 -10.72 2.64 2.07
C HIS A 464 -10.97 3.29 0.70
N LEU A 465 -12.24 3.47 0.35
CA LEU A 465 -12.66 3.96 -0.96
C LEU A 465 -12.54 5.49 -1.08
N LEU A 466 -11.56 5.98 -1.86
CA LEU A 466 -11.40 7.39 -2.20
C LEU A 466 -11.79 7.66 -3.67
N PRO A 467 -12.91 8.37 -3.96
CA PRO A 467 -13.36 8.65 -5.32
C PRO A 467 -12.49 9.70 -6.02
N ALA A 468 -12.14 9.44 -7.28
CA ALA A 468 -11.47 10.38 -8.18
C ALA A 468 -12.46 11.42 -8.74
N THR A 469 -12.95 12.32 -7.88
CA THR A 469 -13.86 13.43 -8.24
C THR A 469 -13.07 14.64 -8.76
N PRO A 470 -13.68 15.55 -9.53
CA PRO A 470 -13.00 16.79 -9.96
C PRO A 470 -12.53 17.71 -8.82
N GLN A 471 -13.07 17.55 -7.61
CA GLN A 471 -12.66 18.28 -6.41
C GLN A 471 -11.36 17.73 -5.81
N ILE A 472 -11.18 16.40 -5.88
CA ILE A 472 -10.01 15.71 -5.32
C ILE A 472 -8.90 15.58 -6.38
N SER A 473 -9.28 15.23 -7.60
CA SER A 473 -8.40 14.78 -8.68
C SER A 473 -8.27 15.79 -9.82
N LEU A 474 -7.03 16.02 -10.29
CA LEU A 474 -6.71 16.84 -11.45
C LEU A 474 -7.00 16.11 -12.80
N VAL A 475 -8.21 15.52 -12.93
CA VAL A 475 -8.60 14.64 -14.05
C VAL A 475 -8.53 15.32 -15.43
N GLN A 476 -8.49 16.65 -15.49
CA GLN A 476 -8.47 17.41 -16.75
C GLN A 476 -7.20 17.23 -17.59
N GLU A 477 -6.08 16.72 -17.06
CA GLU A 477 -4.83 16.58 -17.83
C GLU A 477 -4.46 15.13 -18.22
N HIS A 478 -5.11 14.09 -17.66
CA HIS A 478 -4.64 12.70 -17.79
C HIS A 478 -5.66 11.67 -18.35
N CYS A 479 -6.59 12.10 -19.20
CA CYS A 479 -7.48 11.19 -19.96
C CYS A 479 -6.75 10.16 -20.87
N SER A 480 -5.43 10.30 -21.07
CA SER A 480 -4.58 9.36 -21.80
C SER A 480 -4.16 8.12 -20.98
N TYR A 481 -4.31 8.14 -19.65
CA TYR A 481 -3.69 7.12 -18.78
C TYR A 481 -4.62 5.95 -18.39
N PHE A 482 -5.95 6.12 -18.40
CA PHE A 482 -6.93 5.06 -18.10
C PHE A 482 -7.09 3.99 -19.21
N GLY A 483 -6.02 3.68 -19.95
CA GLY A 483 -6.00 2.82 -21.15
C GLY A 483 -6.43 1.37 -20.96
N ALA A 484 -6.60 0.90 -19.72
CA ALA A 484 -7.16 -0.42 -19.38
C ALA A 484 -8.65 -0.39 -18.95
N TYR A 485 -9.22 0.81 -18.72
CA TYR A 485 -10.57 0.98 -18.17
C TYR A 485 -11.50 1.89 -19.00
N CYS A 486 -10.96 2.65 -19.96
CA CYS A 486 -11.75 3.43 -20.91
C CYS A 486 -12.02 2.63 -22.20
N ASN A 487 -13.14 1.93 -22.25
CA ASN A 487 -13.70 1.48 -23.52
C ASN A 487 -14.13 2.72 -24.32
N GLN A 488 -13.64 2.92 -25.54
CA GLN A 488 -13.99 4.09 -26.37
C GLN A 488 -15.44 4.01 -26.86
N GLY A 489 -16.37 4.52 -26.04
CA GLY A 489 -17.72 4.88 -26.48
C GLY A 489 -17.72 6.28 -27.11
N ASP A 490 -18.27 6.40 -28.32
CA ASP A 490 -18.29 7.61 -29.15
C ASP A 490 -18.73 8.90 -28.41
N PHE A 491 -17.77 9.75 -28.01
CA PHE A 491 -18.02 11.18 -27.81
C PHE A 491 -17.65 11.96 -29.09
N LYS A 492 -18.59 11.97 -30.03
CA LYS A 492 -18.53 12.88 -31.19
C LYS A 492 -18.84 14.31 -30.74
N HIS A 493 -17.80 15.09 -30.46
CA HIS A 493 -17.93 16.54 -30.47
C HIS A 493 -17.88 17.05 -31.91
N GLU A 494 -19.04 17.39 -32.46
CA GLU A 494 -19.11 18.25 -33.65
C GLU A 494 -18.64 19.67 -33.27
N PRO A 495 -17.66 20.25 -33.99
CA PRO A 495 -17.29 21.64 -33.79
C PRO A 495 -18.30 22.53 -34.53
N HIS A 496 -19.08 23.32 -33.79
CA HIS A 496 -19.94 24.34 -34.38
C HIS A 496 -19.11 25.37 -35.16
N ALA A 497 -19.52 25.63 -36.39
CA ALA A 497 -18.82 26.51 -37.31
C ALA A 497 -18.92 27.99 -36.93
N SER A 498 -17.89 28.75 -37.28
CA SER A 498 -18.00 30.18 -37.59
C SER A 498 -17.19 30.46 -38.86
N ASP A 499 -17.82 31.08 -39.84
CA ASP A 499 -17.25 31.35 -41.17
C ASP A 499 -16.08 32.34 -41.13
N VAL A 500 -15.17 32.25 -42.10
CA VAL A 500 -14.95 33.32 -43.11
C VAL A 500 -13.85 32.95 -44.14
N SER A 501 -14.17 33.20 -45.42
CA SER A 501 -13.32 33.34 -46.62
C SER A 501 -12.49 32.16 -47.17
N ALA A 502 -12.79 31.87 -48.44
CA ALA A 502 -12.01 31.22 -49.50
C ALA A 502 -10.52 31.69 -49.57
N ASP A 503 -9.59 31.00 -50.24
CA ASP A 503 -9.61 30.72 -51.69
C ASP A 503 -8.53 29.71 -52.17
N SER A 504 -8.59 29.29 -53.44
CA SER A 504 -7.62 28.49 -54.24
C SER A 504 -7.34 27.04 -53.75
N GLN A 505 -7.60 25.95 -54.49
CA GLN A 505 -7.35 25.50 -55.88
C GLN A 505 -6.23 24.44 -55.94
N GLU A 506 -6.58 23.26 -56.50
CA GLU A 506 -5.74 22.40 -57.35
C GLU A 506 -4.52 21.66 -56.72
N THR A 507 -4.10 20.45 -57.13
CA THR A 507 -4.61 19.48 -58.12
C THR A 507 -4.14 18.03 -57.82
N ASN A 508 -4.92 17.07 -58.33
CA ASN A 508 -4.58 15.71 -58.82
C ASN A 508 -3.13 15.16 -58.71
N GLY A 509 -2.97 13.88 -58.34
CA GLY A 509 -1.65 13.19 -58.39
C GLY A 509 -1.65 11.66 -58.20
N SER A 510 -2.38 10.91 -59.02
CA SER A 510 -2.60 9.45 -58.88
C SER A 510 -1.35 8.53 -58.99
N ARG A 511 -1.30 7.52 -58.10
CA ARG A 511 -1.07 6.07 -58.37
C ARG A 511 0.35 5.46 -58.64
N VAL A 512 0.53 4.32 -57.94
CA VAL A 512 1.08 3.00 -58.39
C VAL A 512 2.58 2.65 -58.17
N SER A 513 2.80 1.87 -57.11
CA SER A 513 3.48 0.56 -57.03
C SER A 513 4.52 0.14 -58.08
N GLY A 514 5.69 -0.30 -57.58
CA GLY A 514 6.62 -1.21 -58.27
C GLY A 514 7.99 -1.25 -57.59
N GLY A 515 8.31 -2.32 -56.85
CA GLY A 515 9.63 -2.47 -56.20
C GLY A 515 10.54 -3.49 -56.90
N TRP A 516 11.82 -3.56 -56.49
CA TRP A 516 12.55 -4.80 -56.12
C TRP A 516 14.08 -4.60 -55.96
N VAL A 517 14.71 -5.57 -55.28
CA VAL A 517 16.16 -5.95 -55.24
C VAL A 517 17.08 -5.32 -54.16
N ARG A 518 17.88 -6.21 -53.55
CA ARG A 518 18.83 -6.03 -52.44
C ARG A 518 20.29 -5.88 -52.90
N THR A 519 21.06 -5.11 -52.13
CA THR A 519 22.41 -5.39 -51.57
C THR A 519 22.48 -4.72 -50.17
N GLY A 520 23.32 -5.08 -49.19
CA GLY A 520 24.25 -6.20 -49.03
C GLY A 520 24.63 -6.39 -47.53
N PHE A 521 25.53 -7.33 -47.21
CA PHE A 521 26.04 -7.67 -45.85
C PHE A 521 27.57 -7.93 -45.91
N PRO A 522 28.32 -8.13 -44.79
CA PRO A 522 28.05 -7.83 -43.36
C PRO A 522 29.23 -7.10 -42.64
N LEU A 523 29.09 -6.79 -41.34
CA LEU A 523 30.18 -7.05 -40.38
C LEU A 523 29.64 -7.35 -38.97
N ASP A 524 30.32 -8.25 -38.26
CA ASP A 524 29.91 -8.83 -36.98
C ASP A 524 30.03 -7.90 -35.76
N SER A 525 29.10 -8.05 -34.81
CA SER A 525 29.34 -7.86 -33.38
C SER A 525 28.16 -8.42 -32.58
N SER A 526 28.20 -9.71 -32.27
CA SER A 526 27.36 -10.28 -31.22
C SER A 526 27.76 -9.71 -29.85
N TYR A 527 26.78 -9.42 -28.99
CA TYR A 527 26.67 -9.91 -27.60
C TYR A 527 25.49 -9.24 -26.86
N LEU A 528 24.66 -10.08 -26.25
CA LEU A 528 23.66 -9.76 -25.21
C LEU A 528 22.51 -8.81 -25.60
N GLU A 529 21.43 -9.41 -26.12
CA GLU A 529 20.09 -8.82 -26.03
C GLU A 529 19.64 -8.79 -24.56
N ALA A 530 19.50 -7.60 -23.98
CA ALA A 530 18.66 -7.42 -22.80
C ALA A 530 17.20 -7.44 -23.25
N SER A 531 16.38 -8.35 -22.70
CA SER A 531 14.95 -8.38 -22.98
C SER A 531 14.29 -7.06 -22.55
N PRO A 532 13.41 -6.46 -23.37
CA PRO A 532 12.77 -5.19 -23.02
C PRO A 532 11.73 -5.44 -21.92
N VAL A 533 11.91 -4.76 -20.78
CA VAL A 533 10.92 -4.70 -19.69
C VAL A 533 9.66 -4.01 -20.22
N SER A 534 8.66 -4.82 -20.58
CA SER A 534 7.39 -4.37 -21.16
C SER A 534 6.32 -4.24 -20.07
N GLY A 535 6.44 -3.22 -19.22
CA GLY A 535 5.49 -2.99 -18.12
C GLY A 535 5.52 -1.61 -17.45
N LEU A 536 6.58 -0.80 -17.63
CA LEU A 536 6.66 0.49 -16.95
C LEU A 536 5.62 1.51 -17.46
N ILE A 537 5.01 2.23 -16.52
CA ILE A 537 4.35 3.52 -16.71
C ILE A 537 5.28 4.46 -17.48
N LYS A 538 5.06 4.64 -18.79
CA LYS A 538 5.82 5.57 -19.63
C LYS A 538 5.34 7.01 -19.49
N GLY A 539 5.34 7.51 -18.26
CA GLY A 539 5.30 8.93 -17.98
C GLY A 539 6.67 9.55 -18.22
N LEU A 540 6.80 10.39 -19.25
CA LEU A 540 7.76 11.49 -19.16
C LEU A 540 7.23 12.41 -18.03
N CYS A 541 8.08 12.90 -17.13
CA CYS A 541 7.70 13.92 -16.13
C CYS A 541 8.26 15.31 -16.55
N PRO A 542 7.65 16.00 -17.53
CA PRO A 542 8.15 17.24 -18.10
C PRO A 542 7.92 18.47 -17.20
N GLY A 543 8.78 18.67 -16.20
CA GLY A 543 8.79 19.95 -15.48
C GLY A 543 9.45 19.97 -14.11
N LEU A 544 9.70 18.80 -13.51
CA LEU A 544 10.27 18.73 -12.16
C LEU A 544 11.61 19.46 -12.04
N THR A 545 11.69 20.37 -11.05
CA THR A 545 12.92 21.10 -10.73
C THR A 545 14.00 20.17 -10.19
N HIS A 546 15.27 20.61 -10.23
CA HIS A 546 16.37 19.87 -9.60
C HIS A 546 16.13 19.63 -8.11
N GLY A 547 15.56 20.59 -7.38
CA GLY A 547 15.22 20.45 -5.96
C GLY A 547 14.22 19.31 -5.70
N GLN A 548 13.16 19.21 -6.51
CA GLN A 548 12.15 18.15 -6.39
C GLN A 548 12.72 16.75 -6.69
N LYS A 549 13.50 16.60 -7.77
CA LYS A 549 14.11 15.32 -8.16
C LYS A 549 15.02 14.69 -7.08
N TYR A 550 15.58 15.52 -6.20
CA TYR A 550 16.42 15.07 -5.09
C TYR A 550 15.73 15.20 -3.71
N GLY A 551 14.47 15.65 -3.62
CA GLY A 551 13.77 15.88 -2.35
C GLY A 551 14.34 17.04 -1.51
N ILE A 552 15.16 17.92 -2.10
CA ILE A 552 15.95 18.95 -1.40
C ILE A 552 15.15 20.25 -1.13
N SER A 553 13.95 20.38 -1.70
CA SER A 553 13.15 21.63 -1.61
C SER A 553 12.42 21.83 -0.27
N TYR A 554 13.17 22.02 0.81
CA TYR A 554 12.64 22.52 2.08
C TYR A 554 12.54 24.05 2.04
N LEU A 555 11.34 24.59 1.86
CA LEU A 555 11.08 26.01 2.04
C LEU A 555 10.15 26.24 3.24
N ALA A 556 10.79 26.37 4.41
CA ALA A 556 10.20 26.95 5.61
C ALA A 556 10.80 28.34 5.87
N SER A 557 10.23 29.36 5.25
CA SER A 557 10.22 30.74 5.75
C SER A 557 9.19 31.54 4.95
N VAL A 558 7.97 31.62 5.48
CA VAL A 558 7.04 32.69 5.10
C VAL A 558 7.45 33.90 5.94
N ASP A 559 8.47 34.62 5.47
CA ASP A 559 8.94 35.82 6.17
C ASP A 559 8.01 37.00 5.82
N THR A 560 7.00 37.22 6.67
CA THR A 560 6.06 38.34 6.58
C THR A 560 6.72 39.64 7.03
N THR A 561 7.68 40.13 6.24
CA THR A 561 8.23 41.47 6.42
C THR A 561 7.33 42.51 5.75
N HIS A 562 6.55 43.20 6.59
CA HIS A 562 5.80 44.40 6.20
C HIS A 562 6.69 45.42 5.50
N GLU A 563 6.18 46.05 4.45
CA GLU A 563 6.70 47.33 3.97
C GLU A 563 6.59 48.38 5.08
N ASP A 564 7.71 49.01 5.45
CA ASP A 564 7.68 50.44 5.72
C ASP A 564 9.04 51.11 5.41
N ASN A 565 8.99 52.34 4.90
CA ASN A 565 10.13 53.03 4.29
C ASN A 565 10.88 53.94 5.29
N SER A 566 12.22 53.90 5.35
CA SER A 566 13.04 55.12 5.52
C SER A 566 14.56 54.92 5.37
N ALA A 567 15.11 55.52 4.31
CA ALA A 567 16.51 55.89 4.05
C ALA A 567 17.57 55.79 5.19
N LYS A 568 18.69 55.12 4.88
CA LYS A 568 19.97 55.83 4.59
C LYS A 568 21.08 54.93 3.99
N GLN A 569 21.68 55.46 2.93
CA GLN A 569 22.83 54.92 2.19
C GLN A 569 24.13 54.96 3.01
N LYS A 570 24.92 53.89 2.98
CA LYS A 570 26.39 53.93 3.14
C LYS A 570 27.06 52.65 2.63
N ASP A 571 28.01 52.81 1.72
CA ASP A 571 28.80 51.73 1.13
C ASP A 571 29.80 51.13 2.14
N THR A 572 30.06 49.82 2.06
CA THR A 572 31.42 49.28 2.25
C THR A 572 31.56 47.97 1.45
N LEU A 573 32.63 47.84 0.67
CA LEU A 573 32.89 46.64 -0.14
C LEU A 573 33.27 45.42 0.69
N VAL A 574 32.85 44.25 0.22
CA VAL A 574 33.40 42.94 0.59
C VAL A 574 34.76 42.76 -0.10
N GLN A 575 35.78 42.37 0.66
CA GLN A 575 36.97 41.70 0.12
C GLN A 575 37.18 40.37 0.85
N SER A 576 37.08 39.29 0.08
CA SER A 576 37.36 37.92 0.49
C SER A 576 38.86 37.66 0.52
N HIS A 577 39.34 36.88 1.50
CA HIS A 577 40.58 36.11 1.40
C HIS A 577 40.38 34.74 2.05
N ALA A 578 40.68 33.68 1.30
CA ALA A 578 40.71 32.32 1.80
C ALA A 578 42.12 31.98 2.30
N LEU A 579 42.23 31.16 3.34
CA LEU A 579 43.48 30.57 3.78
C LEU A 579 43.32 29.06 4.00
N ILE A 580 43.97 28.30 3.11
CA ILE A 580 44.29 26.89 3.28
C ILE A 580 45.58 26.84 4.11
N VAL A 581 45.66 25.96 5.12
CA VAL A 581 46.94 25.57 5.73
C VAL A 581 47.00 24.05 5.81
N VAL A 582 48.12 23.51 5.32
CA VAL A 582 48.43 22.08 5.24
C VAL A 582 49.27 21.66 6.46
N SER A 583 49.14 20.40 6.85
CA SER A 583 49.88 19.70 7.91
C SER A 583 51.38 19.51 7.59
N ASP A 584 52.24 19.48 8.62
CA ASP A 584 53.34 18.51 8.66
C ASP A 584 53.88 18.22 10.09
N HIS A 585 54.65 17.13 10.21
CA HIS A 585 55.13 16.47 11.43
C HIS A 585 56.36 17.09 12.14
N SER A 586 56.55 16.73 13.42
CA SER A 586 57.84 16.25 13.98
C SER A 586 57.66 15.65 15.40
N ALA A 587 58.69 14.99 15.94
CA ALA A 587 58.53 13.87 16.88
C ALA A 587 59.38 13.93 18.19
N ASN A 588 59.11 12.94 19.06
CA ASN A 588 59.96 12.33 20.11
C ASN A 588 60.23 13.06 21.45
N GLN A 589 59.77 12.44 22.54
CA GLN A 589 60.51 11.96 23.75
C GLN A 589 59.53 11.81 24.94
N SER A 590 59.59 10.90 25.91
CA SER A 590 60.13 9.53 26.11
C SER A 590 60.09 9.20 27.61
N LEU A 591 59.77 7.94 27.98
CA LEU A 591 60.22 7.17 29.17
C LEU A 591 59.41 7.08 30.50
N SER A 592 59.50 5.86 31.06
CA SER A 592 59.13 5.33 32.40
C SER A 592 57.64 5.29 32.76
N GLY A 593 57.06 4.22 33.32
CA GLY A 593 57.53 2.88 33.76
C GLY A 593 56.46 2.31 34.72
N ASP A 594 56.46 1.08 35.25
CA ASP A 594 57.24 -0.15 35.03
C ASP A 594 56.52 -1.26 35.86
N ASN A 595 56.51 -2.52 35.41
CA ASN A 595 56.13 -3.75 36.16
C ASN A 595 54.65 -3.93 36.63
N ASN A 596 54.09 -5.15 36.80
CA ASN A 596 54.37 -6.51 36.28
C ASN A 596 53.16 -7.43 36.60
N ASP A 597 53.05 -8.55 35.86
CA ASP A 597 52.78 -9.96 36.29
C ASP A 597 51.65 -10.26 37.34
N ASP A 598 50.89 -11.37 37.27
CA ASP A 598 50.89 -12.50 36.33
C ASP A 598 49.64 -13.41 36.49
N ASN A 599 49.39 -14.25 35.47
CA ASN A 599 48.81 -15.62 35.51
C ASN A 599 47.42 -15.88 36.15
N VAL A 600 46.39 -16.31 35.38
CA VAL A 600 46.13 -17.67 34.80
C VAL A 600 45.55 -18.66 35.83
N GLU A 601 44.32 -19.17 35.61
CA GLU A 601 44.07 -20.52 35.05
C GLU A 601 42.55 -20.81 34.83
N GLU A 602 42.22 -21.89 34.12
CA GLU A 602 40.87 -22.26 33.64
C GLU A 602 39.96 -22.94 34.70
N SER A 603 38.63 -22.91 34.50
CA SER A 603 37.83 -24.11 34.11
C SER A 603 36.40 -24.23 34.67
N SER A 604 35.55 -24.88 33.86
CA SER A 604 34.31 -25.63 34.18
C SER A 604 32.96 -24.91 34.49
N GLU A 605 32.01 -25.19 33.59
CA GLU A 605 30.60 -25.57 33.81
C GLU A 605 29.87 -25.17 35.12
N ARG A 606 28.78 -24.39 35.01
CA ARG A 606 27.37 -24.87 35.13
C ARG A 606 26.33 -23.74 35.10
N GLU A 607 25.19 -24.07 34.47
CA GLU A 607 23.85 -23.48 34.66
C GLU A 607 23.39 -23.54 36.14
N PRO A 608 22.44 -22.69 36.62
CA PRO A 608 21.10 -22.58 36.00
C PRO A 608 20.39 -21.20 36.03
N GLU A 609 19.29 -21.18 35.26
CA GLU A 609 18.01 -20.48 35.46
C GLU A 609 17.97 -19.19 36.30
N HIS A 610 17.53 -18.08 35.67
CA HIS A 610 16.76 -17.08 36.39
C HIS A 610 15.67 -16.43 35.51
N ASP A 611 14.43 -16.54 36.00
CA ASP A 611 13.25 -15.76 35.61
C ASP A 611 13.48 -14.25 35.78
N PRO A 612 12.93 -13.41 34.88
CA PRO A 612 12.32 -12.17 35.35
C PRO A 612 10.94 -11.89 34.77
N SER A 613 9.94 -12.01 35.64
CA SER A 613 8.76 -11.15 35.64
C SER A 613 9.11 -9.65 35.68
N GLN A 614 8.23 -8.81 35.12
CA GLN A 614 8.10 -7.35 35.34
C GLN A 614 9.17 -6.43 34.72
N SER A 615 8.85 -5.89 33.55
CA SER A 615 8.68 -4.43 33.36
C SER A 615 7.85 -4.16 32.11
#